data_AF-A0A935HGX7-F1
#
_entry.id   AF-A0A935HGX7-F1
#
_cell.length_a   1.000
_cell.length_b   1.000
_cell.length_c   1.000
_cell.angle_alpha   90.00
_cell.angle_beta   90.00
_cell.angle_gamma   90.00
#
_symmetry.space_group_name_H-M   'P 1'
#
loop_
_entity.id
_entity.type
_entity.pdbx_description
1 polymer ?
#
loop_
_entity_poly.entity_id
_entity_poly.type
_entity_poly.pdbx_seq_one_letter_code
_entity_poly.pdbx_strand_id
1 'polypeptide(L)'
;MKVWLEESKHRIEVFFIPPYSPELNAQEYLNQDVKTNVIGKKRPINKAEMRANVEGFMNERKAIKSRCKNISMQTTSDTQHRKLIRTKLGND
;
A
#
# COMPACT_ATOMS: atom_id res chain seq x y z
N MET A 1 -21.42 -0.37 5.40
CA MET A 1 -20.24 -1.15 4.97
C MET A 1 -20.57 -2.61 4.67
N LYS A 2 -21.10 -3.39 5.64
CA LYS A 2 -21.40 -4.82 5.44
C LYS A 2 -22.37 -5.07 4.28
N VAL A 3 -23.48 -4.34 4.20
CA VAL A 3 -24.48 -4.47 3.12
C VAL A 3 -23.87 -4.26 1.72
N TRP A 4 -23.06 -3.20 1.54
CA TRP A 4 -22.39 -2.91 0.26
C TRP A 4 -21.38 -4.00 -0.15
N LEU A 5 -20.67 -4.57 0.84
CA LEU A 5 -19.74 -5.68 0.60
C LEU A 5 -20.50 -6.94 0.18
N GLU A 6 -21.61 -7.26 0.87
CA GLU A 6 -22.50 -8.38 0.53
C GLU A 6 -23.01 -8.28 -0.91
N GLU A 7 -23.50 -7.11 -1.31
CA GLU A 7 -23.96 -6.82 -2.68
C GLU A 7 -22.85 -6.93 -3.73
N SER A 8 -21.58 -6.73 -3.32
CA SER A 8 -20.42 -6.71 -4.21
C SER A 8 -19.54 -7.96 -4.11
N LYS A 9 -19.97 -9.00 -3.39
CA LYS A 9 -19.19 -10.23 -3.15
C LYS A 9 -18.67 -10.92 -4.41
N HIS A 10 -19.38 -10.79 -5.52
CA HIS A 10 -18.99 -11.37 -6.81
C HIS A 10 -17.91 -10.57 -7.55
N ARG A 11 -17.58 -9.34 -7.10
CA ARG A 11 -16.59 -8.45 -7.72
C ARG A 11 -15.42 -8.11 -6.82
N ILE A 12 -15.61 -8.17 -5.50
CA ILE A 12 -14.65 -7.65 -4.52
C ILE A 12 -14.43 -8.68 -3.43
N GLU A 13 -13.17 -9.05 -3.23
CA GLU A 13 -12.71 -9.84 -2.09
C GLU A 13 -12.01 -8.92 -1.08
N VAL A 14 -12.27 -9.13 0.21
CA VAL A 14 -11.71 -8.31 1.29
C VAL A 14 -10.69 -9.12 2.08
N PHE A 15 -9.45 -8.62 2.11
CA PHE A 15 -8.38 -9.18 2.91
C PHE A 15 -8.17 -8.32 4.16
N PHE A 16 -8.27 -8.94 5.33
CA PHE A 16 -7.99 -8.27 6.60
C PHE A 16 -6.51 -8.42 6.94
N ILE A 17 -5.85 -7.28 7.12
CA ILE A 17 -4.49 -7.22 7.64
C ILE A 17 -4.58 -7.24 9.18
N PRO A 18 -3.65 -7.93 9.87
CA PRO A 18 -3.57 -7.89 11.32
C PRO A 18 -3.49 -6.46 11.89
N PRO A 19 -4.06 -6.21 13.08
CA PRO A 19 -3.98 -4.90 13.71
C PRO A 19 -2.51 -4.51 13.94
N TYR A 20 -2.22 -3.22 13.76
CA TYR A 20 -0.87 -2.63 13.92
C TYR A 20 0.22 -3.20 12.99
N SER A 21 -0.15 -3.74 11.82
CA SER A 21 0.80 -4.14 10.76
C SER A 21 0.80 -3.17 9.56
N PRO A 22 1.26 -1.91 9.71
CA PRO A 22 1.34 -0.96 8.61
C PRO A 22 2.28 -1.41 7.48
N GLU A 23 3.27 -2.25 7.78
CA GLU A 23 4.22 -2.83 6.82
C GLU A 23 3.57 -3.74 5.79
N LEU A 24 2.47 -4.40 6.16
CA LEU A 24 1.71 -5.27 5.26
C LEU A 24 0.77 -4.48 4.34
N ASN A 25 0.70 -3.17 4.56
CA ASN A 25 -0.24 -2.30 3.90
C ASN A 25 0.37 -1.70 2.64
N ALA A 26 -0.03 -2.21 1.47
CA ALA A 26 0.53 -1.78 0.19
C ALA A 26 0.47 -0.25 -0.04
N GLN A 27 -0.56 0.43 0.47
CA GLN A 27 -0.64 1.88 0.37
C GLN A 27 0.40 2.62 1.22
N GLU A 28 1.00 2.01 2.24
CA GLU A 28 2.04 2.70 3.04
C GLU A 28 3.28 2.97 2.18
N TYR A 29 3.68 2.02 1.34
CA TYR A 29 4.74 2.22 0.34
C TYR A 29 4.42 3.34 -0.63
N LEU A 30 3.18 3.40 -1.11
CA LEU A 30 2.74 4.47 -2.00
C LEU A 30 2.78 5.83 -1.29
N ASN A 31 2.25 5.90 -0.07
CA ASN A 31 2.18 7.10 0.73
C ASN A 31 3.58 7.63 1.08
N GLN A 32 4.51 6.75 1.47
CA GLN A 32 5.88 7.11 1.75
C GLN A 32 6.54 7.75 0.53
N ASP A 33 6.31 7.16 -0.64
CA ASP A 33 6.90 7.65 -1.88
C ASP A 33 6.29 8.99 -2.33
N VAL A 34 4.97 9.15 -2.23
CA VAL A 34 4.32 10.46 -2.48
C VAL A 34 4.86 11.53 -1.51
N LYS A 35 4.96 11.21 -0.21
CA LYS A 35 5.48 12.16 0.79
C LYS A 35 6.93 12.53 0.50
N THR A 36 7.77 11.57 0.14
CA THR A 36 9.21 11.78 -0.07
C THR A 36 9.49 12.48 -1.41
N ASN A 37 8.92 11.96 -2.49
CA ASN A 37 9.29 12.35 -3.85
C ASN A 37 8.42 13.45 -4.46
N VAL A 38 7.21 13.67 -3.95
CA VAL A 38 6.33 14.75 -4.42
C VAL A 38 6.37 15.93 -3.47
N ILE A 39 6.05 15.70 -2.19
CA ILE A 39 5.88 16.79 -1.21
C ILE A 39 7.22 17.19 -0.59
N GLY A 40 8.10 16.23 -0.32
CA GLY A 40 9.40 16.46 0.32
C GLY A 40 10.39 17.26 -0.53
N LYS A 41 10.26 17.19 -1.86
CA LYS A 41 11.16 17.92 -2.79
C LYS A 41 10.74 19.36 -3.03
N LYS A 42 9.43 19.63 -3.09
CA LYS A 42 8.90 20.98 -3.29
C LYS A 42 7.55 21.10 -2.61
N ARG A 43 7.46 22.02 -1.65
CA ARG A 43 6.21 22.29 -0.94
C ARG A 43 5.26 23.04 -1.88
N PRO A 44 4.05 22.52 -2.14
CA PRO A 44 3.07 23.23 -2.96
C PRO A 44 2.56 24.48 -2.22
N ILE A 45 2.31 25.54 -2.97
CA ILE A 45 1.85 26.84 -2.47
C ILE A 45 0.34 26.82 -2.22
N ASN A 46 -0.40 25.99 -2.96
CA ASN A 46 -1.85 25.86 -2.84
C ASN A 46 -2.34 24.43 -3.14
N LYS A 47 -3.63 24.19 -2.89
CA LYS A 47 -4.27 22.88 -3.08
C LYS A 47 -4.28 22.42 -4.54
N ALA A 48 -4.38 23.34 -5.50
CA ALA A 48 -4.38 23.00 -6.93
C ALA A 48 -3.01 22.49 -7.37
N GLU A 49 -1.93 23.15 -6.96
CA GLU A 49 -0.55 22.71 -7.20
C GLU A 49 -0.28 21.36 -6.53
N MET A 50 -0.72 21.18 -5.27
CA MET A 50 -0.60 19.90 -4.58
C MET A 50 -1.27 18.77 -5.37
N ARG A 51 -2.48 19.01 -5.88
CA ARG A 51 -3.22 18.02 -6.67
C ARG A 51 -2.49 17.68 -7.97
N ALA A 52 -2.08 18.69 -8.74
CA ALA A 52 -1.38 18.51 -10.01
C ALA A 52 -0.07 17.71 -9.82
N ASN A 53 0.69 18.02 -8.77
CA ASN A 53 1.94 17.32 -8.46
C ASN A 53 1.71 15.84 -8.13
N VAL A 54 0.68 15.54 -7.33
CA VAL A 54 0.32 14.14 -6.98
C VAL A 54 -0.19 13.38 -8.20
N GLU A 55 -1.07 13.98 -9.00
CA GLU A 55 -1.63 13.35 -10.21
C GLU A 55 -0.54 13.06 -11.25
N GLY A 56 0.38 14.00 -11.49
CA GLY A 56 1.52 13.81 -12.39
C GLY A 56 2.39 12.63 -11.96
N PHE A 57 2.79 12.61 -10.68
CA PHE A 57 3.58 11.53 -10.11
C PHE A 57 2.90 10.16 -10.22
N MET A 58 1.59 10.08 -9.96
CA MET A 58 0.84 8.83 -10.07
C MET A 58 0.74 8.34 -11.53
N ASN A 59 0.57 9.25 -12.48
CA ASN A 59 0.49 8.92 -13.90
C ASN A 59 1.83 8.37 -14.43
N GLU A 60 2.95 8.99 -14.05
CA GLU A 60 4.29 8.49 -14.37
C GLU A 60 4.52 7.07 -13.83
N ARG A 61 4.12 6.80 -12.59
CA ARG A 61 4.26 5.47 -11.97
C ARG A 61 3.39 4.42 -12.63
N LYS A 62 2.18 4.78 -13.04
CA LYS A 62 1.27 3.87 -13.76
C LYS A 62 1.86 3.42 -15.09
N ALA A 63 2.60 4.29 -15.79
CA ALA A 63 3.30 3.93 -17.02
C ALA A 63 4.42 2.90 -16.79
N ILE A 64 5.00 2.86 -15.59
CA ILE A 64 6.10 1.96 -15.23
C ILE A 64 5.55 0.69 -14.57
N LYS A 65 4.99 -0.18 -15.42
CA LYS A 65 4.24 -1.40 -15.04
C LYS A 65 5.02 -2.37 -14.12
N SER A 66 6.34 -2.35 -14.15
CA SER A 66 7.22 -3.21 -13.33
C SER A 66 7.25 -2.81 -11.85
N ARG A 67 7.08 -1.54 -11.49
CA ARG A 67 7.10 -1.08 -10.08
C ARG A 67 5.81 -1.38 -9.32
N CYS A 68 4.67 -1.37 -10.00
CA CYS A 68 3.38 -1.72 -9.38
C CYS A 68 3.29 -3.21 -9.01
N LYS A 69 4.03 -4.09 -9.71
CA LYS A 69 4.05 -5.53 -9.42
C LYS A 69 4.80 -5.87 -8.13
N ASN A 70 5.92 -5.20 -7.88
CA ASN A 70 6.78 -5.51 -6.73
C ASN A 70 6.08 -5.26 -5.38
N ILE A 71 5.23 -4.24 -5.27
CA ILE A 71 4.43 -3.98 -4.06
C ILE A 71 3.48 -5.15 -3.75
N SER A 72 2.90 -5.78 -4.78
CA SER A 72 2.01 -6.95 -4.59
C SER A 72 2.75 -8.27 -4.31
N MET A 73 4.03 -8.38 -4.70
CA MET A 73 4.81 -9.60 -4.51
C MET A 73 5.56 -9.61 -3.17
N GLN A 74 5.95 -8.45 -2.64
CA GLN A 74 6.61 -8.34 -1.33
C GLN A 74 5.72 -8.82 -0.17
N THR A 75 4.41 -8.56 -0.25
CA THR A 75 3.41 -9.04 0.73
C THR A 75 3.22 -10.56 0.68
N THR A 76 3.52 -11.19 -0.46
CA THR A 76 3.46 -12.66 -0.60
C THR A 76 4.67 -13.32 0.05
N SER A 77 5.86 -12.71 -0.03
CA SER A 77 7.07 -13.21 0.66
C SER A 77 7.00 -13.08 2.19
N ASP A 78 6.28 -12.10 2.72
CA ASP A 78 6.11 -11.91 4.18
C ASP A 78 5.26 -13.00 4.86
N THR A 79 4.51 -13.77 4.07
CA THR A 79 3.78 -14.95 4.58
C THR A 79 4.75 -16.00 5.15
N GLN A 80 5.97 -16.09 4.61
CA GLN A 80 7.02 -16.95 5.18
C GLN A 80 7.63 -16.34 6.46
N HIS A 81 7.69 -15.01 6.57
CA HIS A 81 8.25 -14.31 7.72
C HIS A 81 7.39 -14.48 8.99
N ARG A 82 6.06 -14.52 8.85
CA ARG A 82 5.15 -14.84 9.98
C ARG A 82 5.27 -16.28 10.48
N LYS A 83 5.63 -17.24 9.60
CA LYS A 83 5.90 -18.62 10.03
C LYS A 83 7.13 -18.66 10.96
N LEU A 84 8.14 -17.85 10.70
CA LEU A 84 9.38 -17.76 11.49
C LEU A 84 9.17 -17.13 12.89
N ILE A 85 8.31 -16.10 13.00
CA ILE A 85 8.00 -15.45 14.28
C ILE A 85 7.19 -16.39 15.20
N ARG A 86 6.26 -17.18 14.63
CA ARG A 86 5.45 -18.13 15.41
C ARG A 86 6.27 -19.30 15.96
N THR A 87 7.36 -19.70 15.31
CA THR A 87 8.26 -20.76 15.82
C THR A 87 9.22 -20.25 16.90
N LYS A 88 9.58 -18.96 16.92
CA LYS A 88 10.50 -18.39 17.92
C LYS A 88 9.83 -17.91 19.21
N LEU A 89 8.51 -17.74 19.23
CA LEU A 89 7.74 -17.28 20.40
C LEU A 89 6.92 -18.41 21.06
N GLY A 90 7.21 -19.67 20.73
CA GLY A 90 6.53 -20.84 21.27
C GLY A 90 7.49 -22.02 21.37
N ASN A 91 8.43 -21.93 22.31
CA ASN A 91 9.15 -23.03 22.95
C ASN A 91 9.75 -22.47 24.24
N ASP A 92 8.87 -22.08 25.16
CA ASP A 92 9.07 -22.00 26.61
C ASP A 92 7.74 -22.35 27.27
#